data_AF-A0A7W8NK21-F1
#
_entry.id   AF-A0A7W8NK21-F1
#
_cell.length_a   1.000
_cell.length_b   1.000
_cell.length_c   1.000
_cell.angle_alpha   90.00
_cell.angle_beta   90.00
_cell.angle_gamma   90.00
#
_symmetry.space_group_name_H-M   'P 1'
#
loop_
_entity.id
_entity.type
_entity.pdbx_description
1 polymer ?
#
loop_
_entity_poly.entity_id
_entity_poly.type
_entity_poly.pdbx_seq_one_letter_code
_entity_poly.pdbx_strand_id
1 'polypeptide(L)'
;MTSSPFRRQLLRLLGTLLCSPVLVRAAERSLPAAVRKRIVATLAAPLPSVLNVHHLALIRRFNIGWSPVESGAPMLNPAQPLGDSNGGDTLALAMQIIATKDAALAAQRLMEAAQLLPHFVQMANLKPGNYANGKTPFTFTTRHLTLLRQQSWMPLEMLGMGSAEDYLAEGYWPTPSVDGKRPYGNFTNYPVEMAQALNLPVRQQADGTLTITSNLEAEMEALHEQTEAALQVFVWQAGLMRNKV
;
A
#
# COMPACT_ATOMS: atom_id res chain seq x y z
N MET A 1 19.39 -1.50 37.32
CA MET A 1 20.57 -1.50 36.42
C MET A 1 20.27 -0.62 35.22
N THR A 2 20.73 0.62 35.25
CA THR A 2 20.47 1.67 34.25
C THR A 2 21.40 1.51 33.07
N SER A 3 20.87 1.17 31.89
CA SER A 3 21.65 1.11 30.65
C SER A 3 22.00 2.52 30.17
N SER A 4 23.30 2.84 30.08
CA SER A 4 23.83 4.12 29.64
C SER A 4 23.44 4.47 28.18
N PRO A 5 23.03 5.71 27.88
CA PRO A 5 22.61 6.16 26.54
C PRO A 5 23.74 6.07 25.50
N PHE A 6 25.00 6.11 25.93
CA PHE A 6 26.17 5.97 25.04
C PHE A 6 26.28 4.59 24.40
N ARG A 7 25.79 3.54 25.08
CA ARG A 7 25.87 2.16 24.57
C ARG A 7 24.90 1.91 23.40
N ARG A 8 23.78 2.65 23.35
CA ARG A 8 22.82 2.62 22.23
C ARG A 8 23.30 3.41 21.02
N GLN A 9 24.05 4.50 21.22
CA GLN A 9 24.68 5.25 20.12
C GLN A 9 25.82 4.47 19.45
N LEU A 10 26.62 3.73 20.22
CA LEU A 10 27.73 2.95 19.67
C LEU A 10 27.25 1.74 18.83
N LEU A 11 26.13 1.12 19.21
CA LEU A 11 25.51 0.02 18.44
C LEU A 11 24.88 0.50 17.12
N ARG A 12 24.40 1.75 17.05
CA ARG A 12 23.93 2.36 15.79
C ARG A 12 25.07 2.64 14.81
N LEU A 13 26.25 3.04 15.30
CA LEU A 13 27.44 3.32 14.48
C LEU A 13 28.13 2.06 13.91
N LEU A 14 27.97 0.90 14.57
CA LEU A 14 28.49 -0.38 14.07
C LEU A 14 27.53 -1.07 13.09
N GLY A 15 26.21 -0.85 13.22
CA GLY A 15 25.21 -1.32 12.25
C GLY A 15 25.30 -0.59 10.89
N THR A 16 25.73 0.66 10.86
CA THR A 16 25.87 1.46 9.64
C THR A 16 27.01 1.01 8.72
N LEU A 17 27.97 0.21 9.19
CA LEU A 17 29.08 -0.28 8.37
C LEU A 17 28.79 -1.60 7.63
N LEU A 18 27.65 -2.24 7.91
CA LEU A 18 27.25 -3.51 7.30
C LEU A 18 25.84 -3.51 6.69
N CYS A 19 25.12 -2.37 6.74
CA CYS A 19 23.77 -2.26 6.22
C CYS A 19 23.74 -1.60 4.84
N SER A 20 22.87 -2.14 3.95
CA SER A 20 22.59 -1.58 2.62
C SER A 20 22.34 -0.06 2.68
N PRO A 21 22.70 0.71 1.64
CA PRO A 21 22.57 2.18 1.61
C PRO A 21 21.15 2.71 1.84
N VAL A 22 20.15 1.82 1.76
CA VAL A 22 18.74 2.06 2.08
C VAL A 22 18.53 2.35 3.58
N LEU A 23 19.19 1.60 4.48
CA LEU A 23 19.02 1.76 5.93
C LEU A 23 19.74 3.01 6.48
N VAL A 24 20.87 3.39 5.87
CA VAL A 24 21.58 4.63 6.23
C VAL A 24 20.75 5.88 5.87
N ARG A 25 20.01 5.86 4.75
CA ARG A 25 19.12 6.96 4.35
C ARG A 25 17.88 7.13 5.23
N ALA A 26 17.37 6.05 5.84
CA ALA A 26 16.23 6.12 6.75
C ALA A 26 16.57 6.83 8.08
N ALA A 27 17.80 6.65 8.58
CA ALA A 27 18.26 7.25 9.84
C ALA A 27 18.46 8.79 9.79
N GLU A 28 18.71 9.36 8.61
CA GLU A 28 18.94 10.82 8.43
C GLU A 28 17.65 11.64 8.24
N ARG A 29 16.48 10.99 8.09
CA ARG A 29 15.19 11.63 7.78
C ARG A 29 14.17 11.51 8.91
N SER A 30 14.57 11.75 10.15
CA SER A 30 13.61 11.73 11.26
C SER A 30 12.60 12.88 11.10
N LEU A 31 11.33 12.55 10.88
CA LEU A 31 10.26 13.55 10.78
C LEU A 31 10.21 14.45 12.02
N PRO A 32 9.92 15.76 11.90
CA PRO A 32 9.78 16.64 13.06
C PRO A 32 8.75 16.12 14.08
N ALA A 33 8.98 16.36 15.37
CA ALA A 33 8.11 15.81 16.43
C ALA A 33 6.63 16.21 16.26
N ALA A 34 6.36 17.45 15.83
CA ALA A 34 5.00 17.92 15.54
C ALA A 34 4.34 17.14 14.38
N VAL A 35 5.13 16.79 13.36
CA VAL A 35 4.66 15.99 12.22
C VAL A 35 4.35 14.55 12.66
N ARG A 36 5.24 13.93 13.45
CA ARG A 36 4.99 12.58 14.01
C ARG A 36 3.73 12.54 14.86
N LYS A 37 3.58 13.52 15.78
CA LYS A 37 2.37 13.64 16.61
C LYS A 37 1.11 13.80 15.76
N ARG A 38 1.20 14.57 14.66
CA ARG A 38 0.08 14.75 13.73
C ARG A 38 -0.28 13.45 13.01
N ILE A 39 0.71 12.68 12.55
CA ILE A 39 0.49 11.36 11.91
C ILE A 39 -0.25 10.43 12.86
N VAL A 40 0.27 10.24 14.08
CA VAL A 40 -0.35 9.39 15.10
C VAL A 40 -1.79 9.82 15.38
N ALA A 41 -2.01 11.12 15.62
CA ALA A 41 -3.34 11.65 15.88
C ALA A 41 -4.31 11.47 14.69
N THR A 42 -3.80 11.47 13.46
CA THR A 42 -4.60 11.24 12.25
C THR A 42 -5.03 9.79 12.12
N LEU A 43 -4.13 8.84 12.43
CA LEU A 43 -4.43 7.41 12.39
C LEU A 43 -5.36 6.97 13.53
N ALA A 44 -5.35 7.67 14.66
CA ALA A 44 -6.28 7.43 15.76
C ALA A 44 -7.67 8.07 15.54
N ALA A 45 -7.82 8.94 14.54
CA ALA A 45 -9.08 9.61 14.24
C ALA A 45 -9.95 8.77 13.29
N PRO A 46 -11.28 8.93 13.31
CA PRO A 46 -12.15 8.34 12.30
C PRO A 46 -11.74 8.77 10.88
N LEU A 47 -11.92 7.87 9.91
CA LEU A 47 -11.64 8.18 8.51
C LEU A 47 -12.45 9.40 8.04
N PRO A 48 -11.86 10.28 7.22
CA PRO A 48 -12.60 11.38 6.62
C PRO A 48 -13.79 10.85 5.82
N SER A 49 -14.98 11.41 6.06
CA SER A 49 -16.19 11.07 5.29
C SER A 49 -16.17 11.61 3.85
N VAL A 50 -15.21 12.50 3.53
CA VAL A 50 -15.08 13.16 2.23
C VAL A 50 -13.67 12.95 1.67
N LEU A 51 -13.61 12.41 0.45
CA LEU A 51 -12.41 12.40 -0.38
C LEU A 51 -12.27 13.77 -1.08
N ASN A 52 -11.44 14.65 -0.52
CA ASN A 52 -11.24 16.00 -1.05
C ASN A 52 -10.16 16.02 -2.17
N VAL A 53 -9.96 17.21 -2.77
CA VAL A 53 -8.99 17.41 -3.86
C VAL A 53 -7.54 17.12 -3.45
N HIS A 54 -7.16 17.37 -2.19
CA HIS A 54 -5.81 17.03 -1.70
C HIS A 54 -5.62 15.52 -1.61
N HIS A 55 -6.62 14.79 -1.09
CA HIS A 55 -6.56 13.33 -1.02
C HIS A 55 -6.41 12.73 -2.42
N LEU A 56 -7.20 13.20 -3.37
CA LEU A 56 -7.12 12.72 -4.76
C LEU A 56 -5.78 13.06 -5.42
N ALA A 57 -5.24 14.25 -5.17
CA ALA A 57 -3.94 14.65 -5.69
C ALA A 57 -2.80 13.75 -5.16
N LEU A 58 -2.88 13.36 -3.88
CA LEU A 58 -1.91 12.47 -3.25
C LEU A 58 -2.07 11.01 -3.72
N ILE A 59 -3.29 10.48 -3.79
CA ILE A 59 -3.56 9.12 -4.30
C ILE A 59 -2.98 8.94 -5.70
N ARG A 60 -3.14 9.93 -6.57
CA ARG A 60 -2.58 9.94 -7.94
C ARG A 60 -1.05 9.93 -8.00
N ARG A 61 -0.38 10.08 -6.86
CA ARG A 61 1.08 10.07 -6.73
C ARG A 61 1.58 8.93 -5.85
N PHE A 62 0.69 8.03 -5.44
CA PHE A 62 1.08 6.86 -4.66
C PHE A 62 2.02 5.96 -5.44
N ASN A 63 3.01 5.48 -4.70
CA ASN A 63 4.00 4.52 -5.13
C ASN A 63 3.59 3.15 -4.55
N ILE A 64 3.11 2.28 -5.42
CA ILE A 64 2.69 0.93 -5.07
C ILE A 64 3.89 0.00 -5.21
N GLY A 65 4.08 -0.90 -4.26
CA GLY A 65 5.08 -1.95 -4.32
C GLY A 65 4.50 -3.31 -3.95
N TRP A 66 5.37 -4.32 -3.85
CA TRP A 66 5.01 -5.68 -3.46
C TRP A 66 5.40 -6.00 -2.02
N SER A 67 4.43 -6.39 -1.20
CA SER A 67 4.70 -6.99 0.10
C SER A 67 5.20 -8.43 -0.12
N PRO A 68 6.37 -8.83 0.43
CA PRO A 68 6.90 -10.17 0.24
C PRO A 68 6.35 -11.21 1.24
N VAL A 69 5.32 -10.87 2.01
CA VAL A 69 4.78 -11.76 3.05
C VAL A 69 3.97 -12.89 2.43
N GLU A 70 4.36 -14.13 2.69
CA GLU A 70 3.66 -15.35 2.23
C GLU A 70 3.53 -15.39 0.70
N SER A 71 2.31 -15.32 0.14
CA SER A 71 2.08 -15.23 -1.31
C SER A 71 2.44 -13.86 -1.87
N GLY A 72 2.51 -12.86 -0.99
CA GLY A 72 2.70 -11.47 -1.31
C GLY A 72 1.42 -10.79 -1.79
N ALA A 73 1.45 -9.47 -1.83
CA ALA A 73 0.35 -8.67 -2.34
C ALA A 73 0.77 -7.21 -2.59
N PRO A 74 0.02 -6.44 -3.38
CA PRO A 74 0.27 -5.01 -3.52
C PRO A 74 0.14 -4.25 -2.19
N MET A 75 1.02 -3.27 -1.98
CA MET A 75 0.98 -2.37 -0.83
C MET A 75 1.35 -0.93 -1.21
N LEU A 76 0.86 0.04 -0.44
CA LEU A 76 1.41 1.39 -0.51
C LEU A 76 2.81 1.35 0.10
N ASN A 77 3.83 1.77 -0.63
CA ASN A 77 5.22 1.62 -0.21
C ASN A 77 5.47 2.39 1.12
N PRO A 78 5.81 1.71 2.23
CA PRO A 78 5.97 2.37 3.52
C PRO A 78 7.27 3.19 3.61
N ALA A 79 8.30 2.86 2.83
CA ALA A 79 9.53 3.65 2.81
C ALA A 79 9.35 4.96 2.04
N GLN A 80 8.62 4.90 0.92
CA GLN A 80 8.40 6.05 0.03
C GLN A 80 6.98 5.99 -0.56
N PRO A 81 5.95 6.43 0.20
CA PRO A 81 4.55 6.37 -0.25
C PRO A 81 4.25 7.21 -1.49
N LEU A 82 5.10 8.19 -1.78
CA LEU A 82 4.95 9.13 -2.89
C LEU A 82 6.18 9.09 -3.80
N GLY A 83 5.93 9.14 -5.11
CA GLY A 83 6.95 9.38 -6.13
C GLY A 83 7.67 8.14 -6.64
N ASP A 84 8.31 8.34 -7.79
CA ASP A 84 9.23 7.40 -8.42
C ASP A 84 10.39 7.10 -7.48
N SER A 85 10.83 5.85 -7.45
CA SER A 85 11.80 5.21 -6.54
C SER A 85 13.20 5.86 -6.43
N ASN A 86 13.35 7.10 -6.91
CA ASN A 86 14.54 7.95 -6.88
C ASN A 86 14.83 8.60 -5.50
N GLY A 87 14.11 8.22 -4.45
CA GLY A 87 14.51 8.58 -3.08
C GLY A 87 14.19 10.01 -2.66
N GLY A 88 13.10 10.58 -3.16
CA GLY A 88 12.60 11.89 -2.72
C GLY A 88 12.21 11.92 -1.23
N ASP A 89 12.18 13.11 -0.64
CA ASP A 89 11.58 13.33 0.69
C ASP A 89 10.05 13.31 0.54
N THR A 90 9.40 12.26 1.06
CA THR A 90 7.95 12.08 1.00
C THR A 90 7.18 13.28 1.57
N LEU A 91 7.66 13.89 2.66
CA LEU A 91 6.97 15.01 3.27
C LEU A 91 7.03 16.25 2.36
N ALA A 92 8.21 16.54 1.80
CA ALA A 92 8.38 17.63 0.85
C ALA A 92 7.52 17.44 -0.41
N LEU A 93 7.45 16.20 -0.93
CA LEU A 93 6.58 15.85 -2.06
C LEU A 93 5.10 16.06 -1.71
N ALA A 94 4.66 15.61 -0.53
CA ALA A 94 3.29 15.83 -0.08
C ALA A 94 2.95 17.33 -0.02
N MET A 95 3.85 18.14 0.56
CA MET A 95 3.71 19.59 0.62
C MET A 95 3.59 20.22 -0.77
N GLN A 96 4.42 19.78 -1.72
CA GLN A 96 4.38 20.25 -3.10
C GLN A 96 3.06 19.85 -3.80
N ILE A 97 2.63 18.60 -3.67
CA ILE A 97 1.43 18.06 -4.34
C ILE A 97 0.17 18.82 -3.92
N ILE A 98 0.05 19.18 -2.64
CA ILE A 98 -1.12 19.91 -2.12
C ILE A 98 -0.88 21.42 -1.99
N ALA A 99 0.24 21.92 -2.53
CA ALA A 99 0.63 23.34 -2.54
C ALA A 99 0.56 24.02 -1.16
N THR A 100 1.11 23.38 -0.13
CA THR A 100 1.14 23.92 1.25
C THR A 100 2.56 24.14 1.77
N LYS A 101 2.71 25.07 2.71
CA LYS A 101 3.91 25.23 3.53
C LYS A 101 3.78 24.59 4.92
N ASP A 102 2.60 24.11 5.27
CA ASP A 102 2.34 23.43 6.54
C ASP A 102 2.65 21.93 6.42
N ALA A 103 3.79 21.54 6.99
CA ALA A 103 4.25 20.16 7.04
C ALA A 103 3.32 19.22 7.82
N ALA A 104 2.70 19.70 8.90
CA ALA A 104 1.77 18.90 9.68
C ALA A 104 0.49 18.63 8.87
N LEU A 105 -0.05 19.65 8.19
CA LEU A 105 -1.18 19.48 7.29
C LEU A 105 -0.87 18.51 6.14
N ALA A 106 0.32 18.62 5.53
CA ALA A 106 0.73 17.72 4.45
C ALA A 106 0.80 16.26 4.92
N ALA A 107 1.41 16.02 6.08
CA ALA A 107 1.47 14.68 6.67
C ALA A 107 0.08 14.14 7.05
N GLN A 108 -0.79 14.98 7.62
CA GLN A 108 -2.18 14.61 7.89
C GLN A 108 -2.90 14.17 6.61
N ARG A 109 -2.85 14.99 5.56
CA ARG A 109 -3.53 14.68 4.28
C ARG A 109 -2.96 13.45 3.60
N LEU A 110 -1.65 13.19 3.74
CA LEU A 110 -1.03 11.95 3.25
C LEU A 110 -1.55 10.71 3.98
N MET A 111 -1.64 10.75 5.31
CA MET A 111 -2.15 9.62 6.09
C MET A 111 -3.66 9.40 5.88
N GLU A 112 -4.44 10.47 5.78
CA GLU A 112 -5.85 10.39 5.39
C GLU A 112 -6.01 9.76 4.00
N ALA A 113 -5.22 10.22 3.01
CA ALA A 113 -5.24 9.67 1.67
C ALA A 113 -4.83 8.18 1.64
N ALA A 114 -3.82 7.81 2.42
CA ALA A 114 -3.36 6.43 2.53
C ALA A 114 -4.47 5.52 3.06
N GLN A 115 -5.12 5.91 4.15
CA GLN A 115 -6.24 5.13 4.71
C GLN A 115 -7.48 5.12 3.81
N LEU A 116 -7.65 6.12 2.94
CA LEU A 116 -8.74 6.16 1.95
C LEU A 116 -8.45 5.31 0.71
N LEU A 117 -7.25 4.78 0.52
CA LEU A 117 -6.89 3.97 -0.66
C LEU A 117 -7.84 2.77 -0.89
N PRO A 118 -8.16 1.93 0.12
CA PRO A 118 -9.10 0.83 -0.07
C PRO A 118 -10.47 1.32 -0.54
N HIS A 119 -10.97 2.41 0.06
CA HIS A 119 -12.25 3.01 -0.33
C HIS A 119 -12.21 3.59 -1.75
N PHE A 120 -11.10 4.21 -2.14
CA PHE A 120 -10.89 4.73 -3.48
C PHE A 120 -10.99 3.62 -4.53
N VAL A 121 -10.39 2.45 -4.28
CA VAL A 121 -10.49 1.27 -5.16
C VAL A 121 -11.95 0.82 -5.37
N GLN A 122 -12.78 0.94 -4.33
CA GLN A 122 -14.20 0.61 -4.42
C GLN A 122 -15.01 1.64 -5.20
N MET A 123 -14.76 2.94 -5.01
CA MET A 123 -15.58 4.02 -5.60
C MET A 123 -15.09 4.57 -6.94
N ALA A 124 -13.83 4.34 -7.29
CA ALA A 124 -13.26 4.76 -8.56
C ALA A 124 -13.42 3.68 -9.63
N ASN A 125 -13.29 4.10 -10.89
CA ASN A 125 -13.35 3.21 -12.02
C ASN A 125 -12.28 3.55 -13.05
N LEU A 126 -11.67 2.50 -13.59
CA LEU A 126 -10.76 2.57 -14.72
C LEU A 126 -11.27 1.62 -15.80
N LYS A 127 -11.43 2.11 -17.02
CA LYS A 127 -11.86 1.25 -18.14
C LYS A 127 -10.71 0.29 -18.52
N PRO A 128 -11.00 -0.92 -19.00
CA PRO A 128 -9.98 -1.75 -19.63
C PRO A 128 -9.27 -1.00 -20.76
N GLY A 129 -7.96 -1.24 -20.92
CA GLY A 129 -7.16 -0.55 -21.92
C GLY A 129 -5.66 -0.63 -21.65
N ASN A 130 -4.87 -0.05 -22.55
CA ASN A 130 -3.42 0.04 -22.41
C ASN A 130 -3.07 1.37 -21.73
N TYR A 131 -2.32 1.28 -20.64
CA TYR A 131 -1.89 2.43 -19.85
C TYR A 131 -0.38 2.46 -19.70
N ALA A 132 0.18 3.65 -19.51
CA ALA A 132 1.59 3.78 -19.16
C ALA A 132 1.81 3.33 -17.70
N ASN A 133 2.77 2.43 -17.48
CA ASN A 133 3.28 2.08 -16.16
C ASN A 133 4.80 2.35 -16.12
N GLY A 134 5.17 3.62 -15.93
CA GLY A 134 6.57 4.05 -16.09
C GLY A 134 7.03 3.88 -17.54
N LYS A 135 8.10 3.10 -17.75
CA LYS A 135 8.63 2.81 -19.10
C LYS A 135 7.95 1.63 -19.79
N THR A 136 7.16 0.85 -19.05
CA THR A 136 6.54 -0.38 -19.57
C THR A 136 5.03 -0.15 -19.70
N PRO A 137 4.41 -0.41 -20.86
CA PRO A 137 2.96 -0.36 -20.97
C PRO A 137 2.33 -1.51 -20.16
N PHE A 138 1.13 -1.28 -19.63
CA PHE A 138 0.36 -2.29 -18.91
C PHE A 138 -1.06 -2.37 -19.46
N THR A 139 -1.51 -3.59 -19.75
CA THR A 139 -2.88 -3.86 -20.20
C THR A 139 -3.78 -4.07 -18.99
N PHE A 140 -4.53 -3.05 -18.61
CA PHE A 140 -5.53 -3.15 -17.55
C PHE A 140 -6.80 -3.82 -18.07
N THR A 141 -7.37 -4.76 -17.31
CA THR A 141 -8.51 -5.59 -17.74
C THR A 141 -9.63 -5.51 -16.70
N THR A 142 -10.82 -6.01 -17.06
CA THR A 142 -11.91 -6.15 -16.09
C THR A 142 -11.56 -7.10 -14.94
N ARG A 143 -10.75 -8.14 -15.22
CA ARG A 143 -10.31 -9.10 -14.20
C ARG A 143 -9.38 -8.44 -13.18
N HIS A 144 -8.48 -7.58 -13.64
CA HIS A 144 -7.67 -6.75 -12.74
C HIS A 144 -8.56 -5.91 -11.82
N LEU A 145 -9.55 -5.20 -12.38
CA LEU A 145 -10.46 -4.38 -11.58
C LEU A 145 -11.25 -5.20 -10.56
N THR A 146 -11.78 -6.35 -10.96
CA THR A 146 -12.49 -7.25 -10.04
C THR A 146 -11.59 -7.67 -8.88
N LEU A 147 -10.36 -8.11 -9.17
CA LEU A 147 -9.44 -8.56 -8.14
C LEU A 147 -8.99 -7.44 -7.20
N LEU A 148 -8.69 -6.24 -7.73
CA LEU A 148 -8.36 -5.08 -6.88
C LEU A 148 -9.49 -4.78 -5.89
N ARG A 149 -10.76 -4.91 -6.31
CA ARG A 149 -11.91 -4.70 -5.44
C ARG A 149 -12.16 -5.83 -4.45
N GLN A 150 -11.62 -7.02 -4.70
CA GLN A 150 -11.71 -8.16 -3.79
C GLN A 150 -10.55 -8.23 -2.79
N GLN A 151 -9.59 -7.30 -2.88
CA GLN A 151 -8.43 -7.34 -2.00
C GLN A 151 -8.81 -7.18 -0.53
N SER A 152 -8.29 -8.07 0.31
CA SER A 152 -8.36 -7.97 1.77
C SER A 152 -7.30 -6.99 2.27
N TRP A 153 -7.70 -5.80 2.69
CA TRP A 153 -6.79 -4.79 3.23
C TRP A 153 -6.60 -4.97 4.73
N MET A 154 -5.35 -4.99 5.18
CA MET A 154 -5.01 -5.06 6.59
C MET A 154 -5.01 -3.67 7.23
N PRO A 155 -5.61 -3.52 8.42
CA PRO A 155 -5.40 -2.33 9.23
C PRO A 155 -3.96 -2.31 9.76
N LEU A 156 -3.49 -1.13 10.16
CA LEU A 156 -2.08 -0.93 10.56
C LEU A 156 -1.65 -1.88 11.68
N GLU A 157 -2.52 -2.16 12.65
CA GLU A 157 -2.23 -3.06 13.76
C GLU A 157 -1.92 -4.51 13.33
N MET A 158 -2.35 -4.93 12.14
CA MET A 158 -2.13 -6.28 11.62
C MET A 158 -0.84 -6.39 10.79
N LEU A 159 -0.16 -5.28 10.48
CA LEU A 159 1.02 -5.25 9.61
C LEU A 159 2.34 -5.64 10.31
N GLY A 160 2.29 -6.07 11.58
CA GLY A 160 3.38 -6.77 12.27
C GLY A 160 4.45 -5.89 12.94
N MET A 161 4.50 -4.59 12.66
CA MET A 161 5.43 -3.65 13.34
C MET A 161 4.85 -3.00 14.61
N GLY A 162 3.62 -3.35 15.01
CA GLY A 162 3.01 -2.81 16.22
C GLY A 162 2.29 -1.49 15.98
N SER A 163 2.75 -0.40 16.62
CA SER A 163 2.09 0.91 16.60
C SER A 163 2.56 1.80 15.44
N ALA A 164 1.82 2.88 15.16
CA ALA A 164 2.26 3.89 14.19
C ALA A 164 3.60 4.52 14.56
N GLU A 165 3.87 4.65 15.86
CA GLU A 165 5.12 5.16 16.41
C GLU A 165 6.30 4.25 16.09
N ASP A 166 6.10 2.93 16.10
CA ASP A 166 7.14 1.96 15.78
C ASP A 166 7.55 2.05 14.30
N TYR A 167 6.57 2.17 13.39
CA TYR A 167 6.82 2.47 11.97
C TYR A 167 7.69 3.72 11.81
N LEU A 168 7.28 4.82 12.45
CA LEU A 168 7.98 6.10 12.35
C LEU A 168 9.38 6.06 12.97
N ALA A 169 9.60 5.25 14.01
CA ALA A 169 10.89 5.06 14.65
C ALA A 169 11.88 4.33 13.73
N GLU A 170 11.39 3.41 12.91
CA GLU A 170 12.16 2.69 11.89
C GLU A 170 12.29 3.48 10.57
N GLY A 171 11.74 4.70 10.50
CA GLY A 171 11.81 5.55 9.32
C GLY A 171 10.80 5.21 8.22
N TYR A 172 9.78 4.41 8.56
CA TYR A 172 8.69 4.05 7.66
C TYR A 172 7.43 4.87 7.92
N TRP A 173 6.66 5.07 6.86
CA TRP A 173 5.31 5.61 6.93
C TRP A 173 4.32 4.49 7.25
N PRO A 174 3.44 4.68 8.25
CA PRO A 174 2.39 3.72 8.61
C PRO A 174 1.29 3.71 7.54
N THR A 175 1.48 2.89 6.51
CA THR A 175 0.64 2.84 5.31
C THR A 175 -0.03 1.46 5.19
N PRO A 176 -1.24 1.37 4.59
CA PRO A 176 -1.96 0.11 4.49
C PRO A 176 -1.32 -0.84 3.46
N SER A 177 -1.50 -2.14 3.70
CA SER A 177 -1.12 -3.22 2.79
C SER A 177 -2.28 -4.18 2.60
N VAL A 178 -2.36 -4.82 1.44
CA VAL A 178 -3.18 -6.01 1.27
C VAL A 178 -2.58 -7.14 2.10
N ASP A 179 -3.42 -8.03 2.62
CA ASP A 179 -3.02 -9.23 3.36
C ASP A 179 -2.28 -10.20 2.43
N GLY A 180 -0.95 -10.29 2.55
CA GLY A 180 -0.13 -11.20 1.72
C GLY A 180 -0.39 -12.69 1.98
N LYS A 181 -1.03 -13.03 3.11
CA LYS A 181 -1.42 -14.40 3.45
C LYS A 181 -2.80 -14.76 2.88
N ARG A 182 -3.71 -13.79 2.84
CA ARG A 182 -5.11 -13.97 2.40
C ARG A 182 -5.57 -12.80 1.54
N PRO A 183 -4.98 -12.60 0.35
CA PRO A 183 -5.14 -11.37 -0.41
C PRO A 183 -6.54 -11.15 -0.96
N TYR A 184 -7.39 -12.19 -1.06
CA TYR A 184 -8.73 -12.10 -1.67
C TYR A 184 -9.85 -12.67 -0.80
N GLY A 185 -9.62 -12.82 0.50
CA GLY A 185 -10.62 -13.33 1.42
C GLY A 185 -10.04 -13.93 2.69
N ASN A 186 -10.49 -15.13 3.03
CA ASN A 186 -10.14 -15.82 4.28
C ASN A 186 -9.40 -17.15 4.03
N PHE A 187 -9.32 -17.62 2.78
CA PHE A 187 -8.64 -18.85 2.43
C PHE A 187 -7.15 -18.57 2.20
N THR A 188 -6.31 -19.55 2.52
CA THR A 188 -4.88 -19.49 2.20
C THR A 188 -4.61 -19.85 0.73
N ASN A 189 -5.53 -20.56 0.06
CA ASN A 189 -5.41 -20.89 -1.35
C ASN A 189 -5.97 -19.74 -2.21
N TYR A 190 -5.15 -18.71 -2.40
CA TYR A 190 -5.56 -17.49 -3.09
C TYR A 190 -5.96 -17.71 -4.57
N PRO A 191 -5.35 -18.63 -5.36
CA PRO A 191 -5.81 -18.89 -6.72
C PRO A 191 -7.28 -19.33 -6.79
N VAL A 192 -7.73 -20.15 -5.84
CA VAL A 192 -9.14 -20.58 -5.79
C VAL A 192 -10.07 -19.40 -5.49
N GLU A 193 -9.74 -18.53 -4.53
CA GLU A 193 -10.55 -17.33 -4.23
C GLU A 193 -10.59 -16.37 -5.43
N MET A 194 -9.48 -16.20 -6.14
CA MET A 194 -9.46 -15.41 -7.38
C MET A 194 -10.39 -15.99 -8.43
N ALA A 195 -10.37 -17.32 -8.63
CA ALA A 195 -11.28 -17.98 -9.56
C ALA A 195 -12.75 -17.77 -9.18
N GLN A 196 -13.09 -17.88 -7.88
CA GLN A 196 -14.45 -17.59 -7.39
C GLN A 196 -14.84 -16.13 -7.64
N ALA A 197 -13.97 -15.17 -7.29
CA ALA A 197 -14.18 -13.75 -7.50
C ALA A 197 -14.43 -13.39 -8.98
N LEU A 198 -13.79 -14.13 -9.88
CA LEU A 198 -13.91 -13.96 -11.33
C LEU A 198 -15.04 -14.78 -11.95
N ASN A 199 -15.82 -15.52 -11.14
CA ASN A 199 -16.86 -16.46 -11.58
C ASN A 199 -16.32 -17.53 -12.56
N LEU A 200 -15.11 -18.02 -12.31
CA LEU A 200 -14.48 -19.09 -13.08
C LEU A 200 -14.78 -20.47 -12.46
N PRO A 201 -14.63 -21.58 -13.23
CA PRO A 201 -14.98 -22.91 -12.73
C PRO A 201 -14.12 -23.35 -11.54
N VAL A 202 -14.77 -23.62 -10.41
CA VAL A 202 -14.19 -24.22 -9.20
C VAL A 202 -14.93 -25.51 -8.90
N ARG A 203 -14.19 -26.57 -8.53
CA ARG A 203 -14.75 -27.89 -8.20
C ARG A 203 -14.67 -28.12 -6.70
N GLN A 204 -15.77 -28.58 -6.12
CA GLN A 204 -15.77 -29.08 -4.76
C GLN A 204 -15.40 -30.57 -4.75
N GLN A 205 -14.40 -30.92 -3.95
CA GLN A 205 -13.99 -32.30 -3.71
C GLN A 205 -14.90 -32.95 -2.64
N ALA A 206 -14.81 -34.27 -2.50
CA ALA A 206 -15.62 -35.03 -1.55
C ALA A 206 -15.41 -34.62 -0.08
N ASP A 207 -14.24 -34.07 0.25
CA ASP A 207 -13.90 -33.54 1.58
C ASP A 207 -14.35 -32.08 1.81
N GLY A 208 -15.04 -31.49 0.82
CA GLY A 208 -15.51 -30.12 0.86
C GLY A 208 -14.47 -29.08 0.41
N THR A 209 -13.22 -29.48 0.13
CA THR A 209 -12.20 -28.57 -0.38
C THR A 209 -12.52 -28.10 -1.80
N LEU A 210 -12.13 -26.87 -2.11
CA LEU A 210 -12.30 -26.28 -3.43
C LEU A 210 -11.00 -26.36 -4.21
N THR A 211 -11.08 -26.81 -5.46
CA THR A 211 -9.93 -26.92 -6.35
C THR A 211 -10.23 -26.36 -7.73
N ILE A 212 -9.15 -25.96 -8.41
CA ILE A 212 -9.13 -25.52 -9.81
C ILE A 212 -8.18 -26.42 -10.60
N THR A 213 -8.22 -26.33 -11.93
CA THR A 213 -7.24 -27.04 -12.75
C THR A 213 -5.87 -26.36 -12.65
N SER A 214 -4.78 -27.10 -12.85
CA SER A 214 -3.43 -26.53 -12.81
C SER A 214 -3.20 -25.41 -13.83
N ASN A 215 -3.88 -25.47 -14.98
CA ASN A 215 -3.83 -24.37 -15.97
C ASN A 215 -4.49 -23.11 -15.44
N LEU A 216 -5.64 -23.23 -14.77
CA LEU A 216 -6.33 -22.08 -14.19
C LEU A 216 -5.55 -21.53 -12.98
N GLU A 217 -4.90 -22.40 -12.21
CA GLU A 217 -4.01 -21.99 -11.11
C GLU A 217 -2.86 -21.12 -11.61
N ALA A 218 -2.09 -21.59 -12.60
CA ALA A 218 -1.01 -20.81 -13.21
C ALA A 218 -1.50 -19.47 -13.80
N GLU A 219 -2.71 -19.45 -14.35
CA GLU A 219 -3.34 -18.22 -14.84
C GLU A 219 -3.67 -17.24 -13.70
N MET A 220 -4.14 -17.75 -12.55
CA MET A 220 -4.43 -16.92 -11.37
C MET A 220 -3.14 -16.39 -10.74
N GLU A 221 -2.09 -17.21 -10.65
CA GLU A 221 -0.77 -16.78 -10.16
C GLU A 221 -0.22 -15.63 -11.03
N ALA A 222 -0.23 -15.78 -12.35
CA ALA A 222 0.20 -14.73 -13.26
C ALA A 222 -0.65 -13.45 -13.11
N LEU A 223 -1.95 -13.59 -12.88
CA LEU A 223 -2.85 -12.46 -12.68
C LEU A 223 -2.66 -11.80 -11.31
N HIS A 224 -2.26 -12.56 -10.29
CA HIS A 224 -1.93 -12.08 -8.95
C HIS A 224 -0.68 -11.20 -8.97
N GLU A 225 0.39 -11.66 -9.62
CA GLU A 225 1.61 -10.87 -9.81
C GLU A 225 1.34 -9.55 -10.56
N GLN A 226 0.39 -9.55 -11.51
CA GLN A 226 -0.01 -8.35 -12.24
C GLN A 226 -0.75 -7.31 -11.37
N THR A 227 -1.21 -7.68 -10.17
CA THR A 227 -2.02 -6.76 -9.34
C THR A 227 -1.24 -5.57 -8.80
N GLU A 228 0.09 -5.65 -8.68
CA GLU A 228 0.91 -4.48 -8.32
C GLU A 228 0.82 -3.41 -9.41
N ALA A 229 1.14 -3.78 -10.65
CA ALA A 229 1.05 -2.90 -11.81
C ALA A 229 -0.38 -2.42 -12.04
N ALA A 230 -1.37 -3.30 -11.85
CA ALA A 230 -2.78 -2.93 -11.95
C ALA A 230 -3.17 -1.86 -10.93
N LEU A 231 -2.79 -2.02 -9.67
CA LEU A 231 -3.08 -1.03 -8.62
C LEU A 231 -2.32 0.27 -8.88
N GLN A 232 -1.06 0.19 -9.33
CA GLN A 232 -0.25 1.36 -9.67
C GLN A 232 -0.90 2.22 -10.78
N VAL A 233 -1.33 1.57 -11.87
CA VAL A 233 -2.05 2.26 -12.95
C VAL A 233 -3.40 2.78 -12.46
N PHE A 234 -4.11 2.00 -11.64
CA PHE A 234 -5.41 2.39 -11.11
C PHE A 234 -5.33 3.69 -10.28
N VAL A 235 -4.38 3.79 -9.34
CA VAL A 235 -4.26 5.00 -8.51
C VAL A 235 -3.89 6.24 -9.33
N TRP A 236 -3.15 6.09 -10.44
CA TRP A 236 -2.81 7.20 -11.33
C TRP A 236 -3.97 7.66 -12.21
N GLN A 237 -4.77 6.72 -12.73
CA GLN A 237 -5.66 6.98 -13.87
C GLN A 237 -7.15 6.91 -13.54
N ALA A 238 -7.54 6.23 -12.45
CA ALA A 238 -8.96 6.00 -12.16
C ALA A 238 -9.69 7.32 -11.87
N GLY A 239 -10.90 7.42 -12.43
CA GLY A 239 -11.84 8.51 -12.15
C GLY A 239 -12.87 8.07 -11.12
N LEU A 240 -13.32 8.98 -10.26
CA LEU A 240 -14.45 8.72 -9.37
C LEU A 240 -15.69 8.40 -10.21
N MET A 241 -16.43 7.35 -9.83
CA MET A 241 -17.72 7.06 -10.45
C MET A 241 -18.69 8.20 -10.13
N ARG A 242 -19.44 8.66 -11.15
CA ARG A 242 -20.59 9.50 -10.86
C ARG A 242 -21.60 8.64 -10.09
N ASN A 243 -22.06 9.12 -8.94
CA ASN A 243 -23.22 8.52 -8.30
C ASN A 243 -24.35 8.51 -9.33
N LYS A 244 -24.80 7.30 -9.72
CA LYS A 244 -26.07 7.16 -10.40
C LYS A 244 -27.12 7.37 -9.31
N VAL A 245 -27.74 8.56 -9.32
CA VAL A 245 -28.98 8.82 -8.58
C VAL A 245 -30.09 8.01 -9.21
#